data_AF-X1RRB3-F1
#
_entry.id   AF-X1RRB3-F1
#
_cell.length_a   1.000
_cell.length_b   1.000
_cell.length_c   1.000
_cell.angle_alpha   90.00
_cell.angle_beta   90.00
_cell.angle_gamma   90.00
#
_symmetry.space_group_name_H-M   'P 1'
#
loop_
_entity.id
_entity.type
_entity.pdbx_description
1 polymer ?
#
loop_
_entity_poly.entity_id
_entity_poly.type
_entity_poly.pdbx_seq_one_letter_code
_entity_poly.pdbx_strand_id
1 'polypeptide(L)'
;DEAVENIDIGGPSMIRAAAKNFPSVIVVVDPADYQLVLEKLKQGGIDLAERQRLAQKAFQHVAVYDTAISQYLRQDMQGFPEEMTIALKRRYGLRYGENPHQPAAFYAEQAVGARQETGITWA
;
A
#
# COMPACT_ATOMS: atom_id res chain seq x y z
N ASP A 1 19.36 -10.90 11.10
CA ASP A 1 20.35 -9.82 11.03
C ASP A 1 20.29 -9.09 9.70
N GLU A 2 20.47 -9.75 8.55
CA GLU A 2 20.49 -9.09 7.24
C GLU A 2 19.21 -8.30 6.89
N ALA A 3 18.01 -8.80 7.18
CA ALA A 3 16.77 -8.07 6.87
C ALA A 3 16.55 -6.81 7.73
N VAL A 4 17.11 -6.76 8.95
CA VAL A 4 16.98 -5.59 9.85
C VAL A 4 17.85 -4.44 9.34
N GLU A 5 19.05 -4.74 8.86
CA GLU A 5 19.96 -3.76 8.24
C GLU A 5 19.40 -3.18 6.92
N ASN A 6 18.44 -3.86 6.29
CA ASN A 6 17.76 -3.40 5.08
C ASN A 6 16.49 -2.58 5.36
N ILE A 7 16.19 -2.26 6.62
CA ILE A 7 15.09 -1.36 6.97
C ILE A 7 15.49 0.08 6.64
N ASP A 8 14.80 0.68 5.67
CA ASP A 8 15.02 2.05 5.23
C ASP A 8 14.32 3.04 6.15
N ILE A 9 15.11 3.96 6.70
CA ILE A 9 14.61 5.07 7.52
C ILE A 9 14.41 6.34 6.68
N GLY A 10 15.29 6.56 5.69
CA GLY A 10 15.34 7.78 4.90
C GLY A 10 14.19 7.85 3.89
N GLY A 11 13.94 6.76 3.16
CA GLY A 11 12.87 6.67 2.17
C GLY A 11 11.50 7.00 2.76
N PRO A 12 11.00 6.26 3.78
CA PRO A 12 9.73 6.56 4.43
C PRO A 12 9.67 7.97 5.02
N SER A 13 10.77 8.49 5.58
CA SER A 13 10.83 9.86 6.09
C SER A 13 10.58 10.92 5.01
N MET A 14 11.28 10.80 3.86
CA MET A 14 11.10 11.70 2.72
C MET A 14 9.72 11.58 2.10
N ILE A 15 9.22 10.35 1.93
CA ILE A 15 7.89 10.08 1.37
C ILE A 15 6.80 10.72 2.25
N ARG A 16 6.86 10.55 3.58
CA ARG A 16 5.89 11.16 4.50
C ARG A 16 5.97 12.68 4.50
N ALA A 17 7.17 13.25 4.46
CA ALA A 17 7.35 14.70 4.39
C ALA A 17 6.73 15.29 3.11
N ALA A 18 6.98 14.66 1.96
CA ALA A 18 6.42 15.09 0.68
C ALA A 18 4.89 14.90 0.64
N ALA A 19 4.38 13.76 1.11
CA ALA A 19 2.95 13.48 1.19
C ALA A 19 2.22 14.46 2.10
N LYS A 20 2.80 14.84 3.26
CA LYS A 20 2.24 15.89 4.12
C LYS A 20 2.16 17.24 3.39
N ASN A 21 3.15 17.56 2.56
CA ASN A 21 3.26 18.83 1.85
C ASN A 21 2.69 18.77 0.42
N PHE A 22 1.74 17.86 0.15
CA PHE A 22 1.12 17.70 -1.18
C PHE A 22 0.51 18.97 -1.80
N PRO A 23 0.10 20.02 -1.05
CA PRO A 23 -0.32 21.27 -1.70
C PRO A 23 0.80 21.92 -2.51
N SER A 24 2.06 21.66 -2.16
CA SER A 24 3.25 22.33 -2.72
C SER A 24 4.17 21.38 -3.50
N VAL A 25 4.12 20.07 -3.26
CA VAL A 25 4.99 19.09 -3.93
C VAL A 25 4.22 17.90 -4.48
N ILE A 26 4.80 17.21 -5.46
CA ILE A 26 4.27 15.97 -6.03
C ILE A 26 5.12 14.81 -5.49
N VAL A 27 4.48 13.84 -4.84
CA VAL A 27 5.12 12.60 -4.37
C VAL A 27 4.70 11.44 -5.26
N VAL A 28 5.66 10.59 -5.67
CA VAL A 28 5.37 9.41 -6.50
C VAL A 28 6.12 8.22 -5.92
N VAL A 29 5.38 7.15 -5.60
CA VAL A 29 5.90 5.93 -4.95
C VAL A 29 5.70 4.66 -5.76
N ASP A 30 5.11 4.78 -6.95
CA ASP A 30 4.78 3.66 -7.83
C ASP A 30 5.12 4.03 -9.28
N PRO A 31 6.01 3.28 -9.95
CA PRO A 31 6.36 3.51 -11.35
C PRO A 31 5.16 3.52 -12.30
N ALA A 32 4.06 2.83 -11.97
CA ALA A 32 2.85 2.83 -12.78
C ALA A 32 2.20 4.23 -12.90
N ASP A 33 2.49 5.15 -11.98
CA ASP A 33 1.97 6.52 -12.05
C ASP A 33 2.83 7.46 -12.93
N TYR A 34 4.03 7.04 -13.37
CA TYR A 34 4.97 7.92 -14.08
C TYR A 34 4.38 8.52 -15.35
N GLN A 35 3.76 7.68 -16.18
CA GLN A 35 3.18 8.14 -17.45
C GLN A 35 2.10 9.21 -17.22
N LEU A 36 1.17 8.95 -16.30
CA LEU A 36 0.11 9.88 -15.93
C LEU A 36 0.67 11.21 -15.40
N VAL A 37 1.65 11.14 -14.52
CA VAL A 37 2.32 12.32 -13.93
C VAL A 37 3.00 13.14 -15.01
N LEU A 38 3.74 12.51 -15.93
CA LEU A 38 4.43 13.19 -17.03
C LEU A 38 3.45 13.87 -18.00
N GLU A 39 2.34 13.23 -18.33
CA GLU A 39 1.30 13.80 -19.19
C GLU A 39 0.69 15.05 -18.57
N LYS A 40 0.33 14.99 -17.29
CA LYS A 40 -0.24 16.14 -16.55
C LYS A 40 0.75 17.30 -16.44
N LEU A 41 2.02 17.01 -16.17
CA LEU A 41 3.07 18.04 -16.15
C LEU A 41 3.22 18.75 -17.49
N LYS A 42 3.11 18.02 -18.63
CA LYS A 42 3.12 18.62 -19.97
C LYS A 42 1.89 19.49 -20.25
N GLN A 43 0.77 19.23 -19.57
CA GLN A 43 -0.50 19.97 -19.72
C GLN A 43 -0.59 21.20 -18.80
N GLY A 44 0.47 21.55 -18.08
CA GLY A 44 0.53 22.74 -17.22
C GLY A 44 0.55 22.43 -15.71
N GLY A 45 0.60 21.16 -15.33
CA GLY A 45 0.78 20.75 -13.94
C GLY A 45 -0.22 19.69 -13.47
N ILE A 46 -0.02 19.21 -12.25
CA ILE A 46 -0.95 18.31 -11.56
C ILE A 46 -1.83 19.16 -10.65
N ASP A 47 -3.14 18.99 -10.67
CA ASP A 47 -4.02 19.76 -9.80
C ASP A 47 -3.92 19.33 -8.32
N LEU A 48 -4.57 20.10 -7.43
CA LEU A 48 -4.51 19.84 -6.00
C LEU A 48 -5.14 18.48 -5.61
N ALA A 49 -6.22 18.07 -6.27
CA ALA A 49 -6.93 16.84 -5.96
C ALA A 49 -6.08 15.61 -6.34
N GLU A 50 -5.36 15.69 -7.44
CA GLU A 50 -4.47 14.64 -7.91
C GLU A 50 -3.19 14.57 -7.08
N ARG A 51 -2.64 15.70 -6.62
CA ARG A 51 -1.59 15.70 -5.59
C ARG A 51 -2.05 15.06 -4.28
N GLN A 52 -3.28 15.34 -3.84
CA GLN A 52 -3.85 14.71 -2.66
C GLN A 52 -4.01 13.18 -2.85
N ARG A 53 -4.45 12.73 -4.03
CA ARG A 53 -4.53 11.30 -4.37
C ARG A 53 -3.17 10.61 -4.31
N LEU A 54 -2.14 11.25 -4.85
CA LEU A 54 -0.77 10.74 -4.80
C LEU A 54 -0.23 10.70 -3.36
N ALA A 55 -0.55 11.71 -2.54
CA ALA A 55 -0.19 11.73 -1.13
C ALA A 55 -0.87 10.64 -0.32
N GLN A 56 -2.17 10.40 -0.55
CA GLN A 56 -2.89 9.26 0.03
C GLN A 56 -2.19 7.94 -0.33
N LYS A 57 -1.84 7.75 -1.60
CA LYS A 57 -1.12 6.56 -2.07
C LYS A 57 0.26 6.43 -1.40
N ALA A 58 0.97 7.53 -1.21
CA ALA A 58 2.26 7.55 -0.53
C ALA A 58 2.16 7.14 0.94
N PHE A 59 1.19 7.65 1.70
CA PHE A 59 0.96 7.20 3.08
C PHE A 59 0.56 5.72 3.15
N GLN A 60 -0.26 5.24 2.21
CA GLN A 60 -0.61 3.82 2.13
C GLN A 60 0.61 2.94 1.84
N HIS A 61 1.52 3.40 0.98
CA HIS A 61 2.76 2.68 0.66
C HIS A 61 3.64 2.51 1.90
N VAL A 62 3.81 3.57 2.69
CA VAL A 62 4.56 3.51 3.96
C VAL A 62 3.86 2.61 4.98
N ALA A 63 2.53 2.69 5.09
CA ALA A 63 1.80 1.81 6.01
C ALA A 63 1.97 0.32 5.67
N VAL A 64 1.97 -0.04 4.38
CA VAL A 64 2.24 -1.43 3.94
C VAL A 64 3.67 -1.84 4.30
N TYR A 65 4.64 -0.94 4.13
CA TYR A 65 6.04 -1.17 4.50
C TYR A 65 6.20 -1.42 6.01
N ASP A 66 5.60 -0.57 6.85
CA ASP A 66 5.65 -0.69 8.31
C ASP A 66 4.94 -1.96 8.80
N THR A 67 3.81 -2.36 8.17
CA THR A 67 3.16 -3.64 8.43
C THR A 67 4.08 -4.82 8.13
N ALA A 68 4.79 -4.80 6.99
CA ALA A 68 5.72 -5.87 6.65
C ALA A 68 6.87 -5.98 7.67
N ILE A 69 7.42 -4.85 8.13
CA ILE A 69 8.44 -4.83 9.19
C ILE A 69 7.87 -5.40 10.50
N SER A 70 6.68 -4.95 10.91
CA SER A 70 6.01 -5.41 12.14
C SER A 70 5.77 -6.92 12.11
N GLN A 71 5.27 -7.45 10.99
CA GLN A 71 5.06 -8.89 10.79
C GLN A 71 6.38 -9.67 10.81
N TYR A 72 7.44 -9.15 10.18
CA TYR A 72 8.75 -9.80 10.16
C TYR A 72 9.42 -9.85 11.55
N LEU A 73 9.33 -8.76 12.32
CA LEU A 73 9.92 -8.66 13.65
C LEU A 73 9.12 -9.40 14.74
N ARG A 74 7.92 -9.86 14.42
CA ARG A 74 7.07 -10.58 15.36
C ARG A 74 7.73 -11.92 15.73
N GLN A 75 8.08 -12.05 17.01
CA GLN A 75 8.73 -13.26 17.55
C GLN A 75 7.71 -14.34 17.95
N ASP A 76 6.53 -13.94 18.42
CA ASP A 76 5.49 -14.88 18.84
C ASP A 76 4.54 -15.22 17.68
N MET A 77 4.92 -16.23 16.92
CA MET A 77 4.12 -16.77 15.81
C MET A 77 3.02 -17.74 16.29
N GLN A 78 2.94 -18.04 17.60
CA GLN A 78 1.93 -18.93 18.15
C GLN A 78 0.77 -18.14 18.77
N GLY A 79 -0.45 -18.41 18.33
CA GLY A 79 -1.64 -17.72 18.83
C GLY A 79 -1.86 -16.32 18.24
N PHE A 80 -2.70 -15.54 18.92
CA PHE A 80 -3.13 -14.21 18.48
C PHE A 80 -2.29 -13.13 19.17
N PRO A 81 -1.71 -12.17 18.40
CA PRO A 81 -0.93 -11.10 19.00
C PRO A 81 -1.84 -10.08 19.69
N GLU A 82 -1.27 -9.30 20.62
CA GLU A 82 -1.96 -8.16 21.24
C GLU A 82 -2.32 -7.09 20.21
N GLU A 83 -1.41 -6.82 19.27
CA GLU A 83 -1.62 -5.91 18.15
C GLU A 83 -1.37 -6.63 16.81
N MET A 84 -2.28 -6.44 15.86
CA MET A 84 -2.18 -7.03 14.52
C MET A 84 -2.40 -5.98 13.44
N THR A 85 -1.48 -5.90 12.49
CA THR A 85 -1.64 -5.11 11.26
C THR A 85 -1.66 -6.03 10.05
N ILE A 86 -2.60 -5.79 9.13
CA ILE A 86 -2.78 -6.59 7.92
C ILE A 86 -2.84 -5.65 6.72
N ALA A 87 -1.86 -5.79 5.83
CA ALA A 87 -1.78 -5.01 4.61
C ALA A 87 -2.57 -5.71 3.49
N LEU A 88 -3.73 -5.16 3.13
CA LEU A 88 -4.62 -5.72 2.11
C LEU A 88 -4.63 -4.87 0.85
N LYS A 89 -4.52 -5.51 -0.33
CA LYS A 89 -4.68 -4.85 -1.63
C LYS A 89 -5.90 -5.41 -2.38
N ARG A 90 -6.76 -4.50 -2.86
CA ARG A 90 -7.92 -4.89 -3.67
C ARG A 90 -7.45 -5.60 -4.94
N ARG A 91 -8.04 -6.74 -5.25
CA ARG A 91 -7.80 -7.48 -6.50
C ARG A 91 -8.88 -7.18 -7.53
N TYR A 92 -10.14 -7.31 -7.13
CA TYR A 92 -11.29 -7.03 -7.99
C TYR A 92 -12.54 -6.76 -7.17
N GLY A 93 -13.53 -6.10 -7.78
CA GLY A 93 -14.86 -5.96 -7.22
C GLY A 93 -15.65 -7.26 -7.36
N LEU A 94 -16.60 -7.50 -6.47
CA LEU A 94 -17.53 -8.62 -6.54
C LEU A 94 -18.89 -8.10 -7.02
N ARG A 95 -19.69 -8.99 -7.61
CA ARG A 95 -21.01 -8.64 -8.13
C ARG A 95 -21.95 -8.13 -7.03
N TYR A 96 -21.85 -8.75 -5.86
CA TYR A 96 -22.52 -8.38 -4.63
C TYR A 96 -21.76 -9.04 -3.47
N GLY A 97 -22.08 -8.64 -2.24
CA GLY A 97 -21.58 -9.26 -1.01
C GLY A 97 -22.31 -10.57 -0.71
N GLU A 98 -22.85 -10.69 0.49
CA GLU A 98 -23.68 -11.85 0.84
C GLU A 98 -25.06 -11.76 0.16
N ASN A 99 -25.58 -10.54 -0.01
CA ASN A 99 -26.87 -10.27 -0.62
C ASN A 99 -26.76 -9.32 -1.84
N PRO A 100 -27.63 -9.43 -2.86
CA PRO A 100 -27.56 -8.65 -4.10
C PRO A 100 -27.50 -7.12 -3.96
N HIS A 101 -28.02 -6.57 -2.85
CA HIS A 101 -28.03 -5.13 -2.60
C HIS A 101 -26.78 -4.62 -1.87
N GLN A 102 -25.88 -5.51 -1.46
CA GLN A 102 -24.66 -5.17 -0.72
C GLN A 102 -23.46 -5.11 -1.68
N PRO A 103 -22.67 -4.02 -1.69
CA PRO A 103 -21.42 -3.97 -2.45
C PRO A 103 -20.35 -4.84 -1.80
N ALA A 104 -19.45 -5.43 -2.60
CA ALA A 104 -18.30 -6.17 -2.08
C ALA A 104 -17.09 -6.12 -3.01
N ALA A 105 -15.93 -6.42 -2.46
CA ALA A 105 -14.68 -6.51 -3.19
C ALA A 105 -13.76 -7.55 -2.54
N PHE A 106 -12.97 -8.22 -3.36
CA PHE A 106 -11.94 -9.14 -2.90
C PHE A 106 -10.62 -8.41 -2.68
N TYR A 107 -10.08 -8.58 -1.48
CA TYR A 107 -8.76 -8.08 -1.09
C TYR A 107 -7.85 -9.27 -0.78
N ALA A 108 -6.58 -9.13 -1.16
CA ALA A 108 -5.56 -10.12 -0.85
C ALA A 108 -4.44 -9.48 -0.02
N GLU A 109 -3.87 -10.26 0.89
CA GLU A 109 -2.74 -9.83 1.68
C GLU A 109 -1.51 -9.50 0.82
N GLN A 110 -0.79 -8.46 1.21
CA GLN A 110 0.54 -8.11 0.69
C GLN A 110 1.58 -8.82 1.57
N ALA A 111 1.71 -10.15 1.45
CA ALA A 111 2.72 -10.89 2.20
C ALA A 111 4.13 -10.63 1.64
N VAL A 112 5.08 -10.30 2.52
CA VAL A 112 6.51 -10.26 2.20
C VAL A 112 7.11 -11.60 2.64
N GLY A 113 7.06 -12.60 1.76
CA GLY A 113 7.50 -13.97 2.05
C GLY A 113 6.95 -15.00 1.06
N ALA A 114 7.44 -16.25 1.12
CA ALA A 114 7.04 -17.32 0.22
C ALA A 114 5.51 -17.44 0.16
N ARG A 115 4.95 -17.46 -1.07
CA ARG A 115 3.52 -17.73 -1.29
C ARG A 115 3.19 -19.07 -0.63
N GLN A 116 2.40 -19.04 0.43
CA GLN A 116 1.63 -20.23 0.79
C GLN A 116 0.54 -20.39 -0.26
N GLU A 117 0.52 -21.54 -0.93
CA GLU A 117 -0.61 -21.92 -1.77
C GLU A 117 -1.84 -21.96 -0.88
N THR A 118 -2.79 -21.06 -1.13
CA THR A 118 -3.99 -20.91 -0.29
C THR A 118 -4.99 -22.05 -0.48
N GLY A 119 -4.66 -23.06 -1.30
CA GLY A 119 -5.56 -24.16 -1.66
C GLY A 119 -6.82 -23.73 -2.42
N ILE A 120 -6.94 -22.43 -2.76
CA ILE A 120 -8.06 -21.91 -3.55
C ILE A 120 -7.78 -22.26 -5.01
N THR A 121 -8.29 -23.40 -5.45
CA THR A 121 -8.37 -23.76 -6.85
C THR A 121 -9.41 -22.85 -7.52
N TRP A 122 -8.97 -22.14 -8.56
CA TRP A 122 -9.85 -21.32 -9.39
C TRP A 122 -10.89 -22.22 -10.07
N ALA A 123 -12.15 -21.79 -10.03
CA ALA A 123 -13.20 -22.23 -10.95
C ALA A 123 -13.38 -21.16 -12.04
#